data_AF-A0ABD5E903-F1
#
_entry.id   AF-A0ABD5E903-F1
#
_cell.length_a   1.000
_cell.length_b   1.000
_cell.length_c   1.000
_cell.angle_alpha   90.00
_cell.angle_beta   90.00
_cell.angle_gamma   90.00
#
_symmetry.space_group_name_H-M   'P 1'
#
loop_
_entity.id
_entity.type
_entity.pdbx_description
1 polymer ?
#
loop_
_entity_poly.entity_id
_entity_poly.type
_entity_poly.pdbx_seq_one_letter_code
_entity_poly.pdbx_strand_id
1 'polypeptide(L)'
;MRSRLPLSAVVRRGAACALFALAALAQGPLAGAAARDGGAAGAAPAASGTRTGGAAPAESVPTGGVAHAKPAQATGAAHAEPRPATSSAPRTAARLPFAPRWSATLHGGFARAAASAVVCEAPAVKGVPACAGARRGEGAAKGRTAPNNGDYALTYADSDDDPNTYNSTRARLDLPEGARIRYARLYWGGNLRVGEQKPLADAGTVLVAEPGGAYRKVSADTTLGHRVAGGAEALHASADVTDLVRASGPGEWTVAQLPIAKGHSATGGWGGWTLVAAWEEPGAPLRRLALWDGFESLHVGDRDRRTLRVDLPGHHVPAGASGRMGIVAYDGDRGVDGDAVTVRTGEAKPVPLGGGAANPTADLLNSTISDNSTSGTKSSRGIPPHTFGYDSDVLDLRKALRPGGTGLRVDVSAQRDAVWLGALWAETDEVRAGRGGAGGGGTRAGAETAGRRD
;
A
#
# COMPACT_ATOMS: atom_id res chain seq x y z
N MET A 1 54.07 -1.32 -62.69
CA MET A 1 55.03 -0.98 -61.62
C MET A 1 54.23 -0.92 -60.31
N ARG A 2 54.30 -1.95 -59.44
CA ARG A 2 55.07 -2.02 -58.16
C ARG A 2 54.92 -0.73 -57.32
N SER A 3 54.48 -0.72 -56.06
CA SER A 3 54.95 -1.50 -54.89
C SER A 3 53.96 -1.31 -53.72
N ARG A 4 53.44 -2.35 -53.04
CA ARG A 4 53.92 -3.08 -51.83
C ARG A 4 53.71 -2.40 -50.47
N LEU A 5 52.98 -3.13 -49.61
CA LEU A 5 52.99 -3.13 -48.13
C LEU A 5 54.38 -3.51 -47.55
N PRO A 6 54.61 -3.33 -46.23
CA PRO A 6 54.58 -4.49 -45.30
C PRO A 6 53.85 -4.13 -43.97
N LEU A 7 53.24 -4.98 -43.12
CA LEU A 7 53.44 -6.34 -42.59
C LEU A 7 54.57 -6.51 -41.55
N SER A 8 54.19 -6.70 -40.28
CA SER A 8 54.75 -7.64 -39.26
C SER A 8 53.88 -7.53 -37.98
N ALA A 9 53.10 -8.51 -37.49
CA ALA A 9 53.35 -9.92 -37.11
C ALA A 9 53.95 -10.06 -35.67
N VAL A 10 53.24 -10.71 -34.72
CA VAL A 10 53.49 -12.11 -34.21
C VAL A 10 54.32 -12.07 -32.88
N VAL A 11 54.10 -12.79 -31.76
CA VAL A 11 53.33 -14.00 -31.42
C VAL A 11 53.35 -14.38 -29.91
N ARG A 12 52.28 -15.11 -29.49
CA ARG A 12 52.10 -16.25 -28.53
C ARG A 12 52.60 -16.31 -27.07
N ARG A 13 51.61 -16.73 -26.24
CA ARG A 13 51.50 -17.88 -25.29
C ARG A 13 52.62 -18.15 -24.26
N GLY A 14 52.17 -18.28 -23.01
CA GLY A 14 52.74 -19.17 -22.00
C GLY A 14 51.64 -19.76 -21.13
N ALA A 15 51.52 -21.08 -21.11
CA ALA A 15 50.73 -21.87 -20.18
C ALA A 15 51.67 -22.47 -19.13
N ALA A 16 51.23 -22.64 -17.88
CA ALA A 16 51.83 -23.58 -16.94
C ALA A 16 50.81 -24.07 -15.91
N CYS A 17 50.68 -25.40 -15.85
CA CYS A 17 50.00 -26.19 -14.84
C CYS A 17 50.66 -26.08 -13.46
N ALA A 18 49.86 -26.32 -12.41
CA ALA A 18 50.29 -27.11 -11.24
C ALA A 18 49.08 -27.90 -10.72
N LEU A 19 49.35 -29.17 -10.38
CA LEU A 19 48.41 -30.24 -10.03
C LEU A 19 48.95 -30.91 -8.74
N PHE A 20 48.06 -31.63 -8.03
CA PHE A 20 48.22 -32.50 -6.83
C PHE A 20 47.91 -31.83 -5.47
N ALA A 21 47.15 -32.43 -4.54
CA ALA A 21 46.87 -33.85 -4.29
C ALA A 21 45.49 -34.14 -3.63
N LEU A 22 45.08 -35.43 -3.71
CA LEU A 22 43.92 -36.10 -3.09
C LEU A 22 44.07 -36.40 -1.59
N ALA A 23 42.93 -36.49 -0.87
CA ALA A 23 42.52 -37.58 0.06
C ALA A 23 41.10 -37.23 0.62
N ALA A 24 40.00 -37.94 0.34
CA ALA A 24 39.54 -39.28 0.73
C ALA A 24 38.94 -39.40 2.16
N LEU A 25 37.61 -39.65 2.16
CA LEU A 25 36.79 -40.48 3.08
C LEU A 25 36.59 -40.07 4.56
N ALA A 26 35.32 -39.87 4.95
CA ALA A 26 34.66 -40.72 5.97
C ALA A 26 33.14 -40.44 6.06
N GLN A 27 32.39 -41.52 6.16
CA GLN A 27 30.95 -41.62 6.36
C GLN A 27 30.59 -41.45 7.85
N GLY A 28 29.36 -41.03 8.15
CA GLY A 28 28.70 -41.34 9.42
C GLY A 28 27.61 -40.36 9.84
N PRO A 29 26.32 -40.75 9.79
CA PRO A 29 25.26 -40.12 10.57
C PRO A 29 24.97 -40.97 11.81
N LEU A 30 24.88 -40.36 12.99
CA LEU A 30 24.14 -40.93 14.12
C LEU A 30 23.33 -39.83 14.81
N ALA A 31 22.07 -39.75 14.40
CA ALA A 31 21.00 -39.28 15.24
C ALA A 31 20.69 -40.36 16.29
N GLY A 32 20.48 -39.95 17.53
CA GLY A 32 20.13 -40.84 18.63
C GLY A 32 19.79 -40.06 19.90
N ALA A 33 18.80 -39.18 19.84
CA ALA A 33 18.15 -38.65 21.03
C ALA A 33 16.91 -39.48 21.32
N ALA A 34 16.94 -40.26 22.39
CA ALA A 34 15.78 -40.90 22.98
C ALA A 34 15.73 -40.56 24.47
N ALA A 35 14.55 -40.14 24.89
CA ALA A 35 14.15 -39.70 26.20
C ALA A 35 14.29 -40.77 27.29
N ARG A 36 14.32 -40.35 28.56
CA ARG A 36 13.27 -40.65 29.56
C ARG A 36 13.59 -40.14 30.96
N ASP A 37 12.60 -39.43 31.51
CA ASP A 37 11.93 -39.60 32.82
C ASP A 37 12.70 -39.84 34.13
N GLY A 38 12.19 -39.16 35.16
CA GLY A 38 12.34 -39.45 36.59
C GLY A 38 13.09 -38.34 37.31
N GLY A 39 12.58 -37.63 38.32
CA GLY A 39 11.52 -37.95 39.25
C GLY A 39 12.02 -37.66 40.67
N ALA A 40 11.33 -36.76 41.36
CA ALA A 40 11.19 -36.64 42.82
C ALA A 40 12.40 -36.26 43.72
N ALA A 41 12.19 -35.12 44.41
CA ALA A 41 12.19 -34.94 45.87
C ALA A 41 13.41 -35.32 46.74
N GLY A 42 13.81 -34.37 47.59
CA GLY A 42 14.67 -34.58 48.76
C GLY A 42 15.37 -33.27 49.16
N ALA A 43 14.71 -32.43 49.96
CA ALA A 43 14.93 -32.34 51.41
C ALA A 43 16.11 -31.41 51.79
N ALA A 44 15.75 -30.30 52.46
CA ALA A 44 16.66 -29.44 53.21
C ALA A 44 17.26 -30.18 54.43
N PRO A 45 18.28 -29.58 55.08
CA PRO A 45 17.96 -28.97 56.36
C PRO A 45 18.66 -27.62 56.62
N ALA A 46 18.23 -27.02 57.73
CA ALA A 46 18.40 -25.65 58.19
C ALA A 46 19.64 -25.38 59.05
N ALA A 47 19.94 -24.09 59.25
CA ALA A 47 20.53 -23.49 60.47
C ALA A 47 20.30 -21.96 60.41
N SER A 48 19.36 -21.36 61.16
CA SER A 48 19.46 -20.79 62.53
C SER A 48 20.44 -19.60 62.65
N GLY A 49 19.96 -18.36 62.75
CA GLY A 49 19.82 -17.57 63.99
C GLY A 49 20.22 -16.11 63.66
N THR A 50 19.74 -15.01 64.26
CA THR A 50 19.07 -14.74 65.53
C THR A 50 18.37 -13.37 65.47
N ARG A 51 17.52 -13.14 66.47
CA ARG A 51 16.43 -12.17 66.62
C ARG A 51 16.87 -10.90 67.40
N THR A 52 16.10 -9.81 67.30
CA THR A 52 15.62 -8.84 68.34
C THR A 52 15.41 -7.47 67.65
N GLY A 53 14.32 -6.70 67.79
CA GLY A 53 13.23 -6.65 68.76
C GLY A 53 13.23 -5.28 69.45
N GLY A 54 12.18 -4.46 69.27
CA GLY A 54 12.00 -3.21 70.03
C GLY A 54 10.92 -2.27 69.47
N ALA A 55 9.80 -2.16 70.17
CA ALA A 55 8.62 -1.35 69.84
C ALA A 55 8.57 -0.05 70.67
N ALA A 56 7.92 0.97 70.07
CA ALA A 56 7.18 2.18 70.53
C ALA A 56 7.26 2.67 72.01
N PRO A 57 6.93 3.96 72.29
CA PRO A 57 5.51 4.36 72.41
C PRO A 57 5.16 5.78 71.90
N ALA A 58 3.84 6.05 71.89
CA ALA A 58 3.17 7.29 71.52
C ALA A 58 3.04 8.28 72.69
N GLU A 59 2.86 9.57 72.41
CA GLU A 59 2.30 10.55 73.34
C GLU A 59 1.61 11.74 72.62
N SER A 60 0.73 12.43 73.35
CA SER A 60 -0.44 13.19 72.92
C SER A 60 -0.29 14.73 72.83
N VAL A 61 -1.24 15.36 72.13
CA VAL A 61 -1.50 16.80 71.82
C VAL A 61 -1.61 17.73 73.07
N PRO A 62 -1.48 19.09 72.95
CA PRO A 62 -2.67 19.93 72.69
C PRO A 62 -2.48 21.25 71.85
N THR A 63 -3.56 21.57 71.12
CA THR A 63 -4.21 22.89 70.78
C THR A 63 -3.45 24.15 70.34
N GLY A 64 -3.91 24.69 69.19
CA GLY A 64 -3.92 26.12 68.85
C GLY A 64 -4.74 26.42 67.58
N GLY A 65 -5.84 27.16 67.70
CA GLY A 65 -6.60 27.75 66.56
C GLY A 65 -5.81 28.89 65.90
N VAL A 66 -6.15 29.43 64.71
CA VAL A 66 -7.43 30.02 64.30
C VAL A 66 -7.48 30.17 62.76
N ALA A 67 -8.69 29.97 62.22
CA ALA A 67 -9.29 30.43 60.96
C ALA A 67 -8.60 30.19 59.61
N HIS A 68 -9.32 29.57 58.67
CA HIS A 68 -9.61 30.16 57.36
C HIS A 68 -10.78 29.45 56.66
N ALA A 69 -11.69 30.28 56.13
CA ALA A 69 -12.59 30.11 54.99
C ALA A 69 -13.28 28.75 54.72
N LYS A 70 -14.61 28.81 54.73
CA LYS A 70 -15.55 27.77 54.26
C LYS A 70 -15.50 27.67 52.73
N PRO A 71 -15.32 26.49 52.12
CA PRO A 71 -15.77 26.23 50.76
C PRO A 71 -17.04 25.37 50.75
N ALA A 72 -17.83 25.62 49.72
CA ALA A 72 -19.14 25.06 49.47
C ALA A 72 -19.12 23.53 49.26
N GLN A 73 -20.25 22.90 49.56
CA GLN A 73 -20.55 21.50 49.25
C GLN A 73 -20.42 21.25 47.75
N ALA A 74 -19.40 20.48 47.36
CA ALA A 74 -19.37 19.79 46.08
C ALA A 74 -20.02 18.43 46.27
N THR A 75 -21.11 18.21 45.54
CA THR A 75 -21.79 16.92 45.40
C THR A 75 -20.81 15.85 44.96
N GLY A 76 -20.73 14.75 45.70
CA GLY A 76 -19.85 13.63 45.42
C GLY A 76 -20.11 13.03 44.05
N ALA A 77 -19.18 13.22 43.12
CA ALA A 77 -19.01 12.35 41.97
C ALA A 77 -18.19 11.15 42.45
N ALA A 78 -18.81 9.97 42.51
CA ALA A 78 -18.10 8.73 42.73
C ALA A 78 -17.00 8.61 41.66
N HIS A 79 -15.75 8.48 42.11
CA HIS A 79 -14.63 8.11 41.26
C HIS A 79 -14.93 6.73 40.67
N ALA A 80 -15.37 6.70 39.41
CA ALA A 80 -15.36 5.47 38.64
C ALA A 80 -13.89 5.10 38.39
N GLU A 81 -13.45 3.98 38.96
CA GLU A 81 -12.17 3.37 38.59
C GLU A 81 -12.13 3.17 37.07
N PRO A 82 -11.00 3.45 36.41
CA PRO A 82 -10.87 3.20 34.98
C PRO A 82 -10.99 1.69 34.75
N ARG A 83 -12.11 1.27 34.13
CA ARG A 83 -12.25 -0.10 33.63
C ARG A 83 -11.07 -0.37 32.69
N PRO A 84 -10.38 -1.53 32.80
CA PRO A 84 -9.38 -1.91 31.82
C PRO A 84 -10.05 -1.90 30.44
N ALA A 85 -9.48 -1.15 29.51
CA ALA A 85 -9.90 -1.19 28.12
C ALA A 85 -9.66 -2.62 27.63
N THR A 86 -10.72 -3.42 27.56
CA THR A 86 -10.70 -4.65 26.80
C THR A 86 -10.41 -4.23 25.36
N SER A 87 -9.17 -4.43 24.92
CA SER A 87 -8.80 -4.34 23.51
C SER A 87 -9.67 -5.36 22.79
N SER A 88 -10.78 -4.91 22.21
CA SER A 88 -11.57 -5.75 21.33
C SER A 88 -10.69 -6.05 20.12
N ALA A 89 -10.47 -7.32 19.81
CA ALA A 89 -9.79 -7.72 18.59
C ALA A 89 -10.36 -6.93 17.40
N PRO A 90 -9.51 -6.51 16.44
CA PRO A 90 -9.96 -5.70 15.33
C PRO A 90 -11.09 -6.43 14.58
N ARG A 91 -12.15 -5.71 14.23
CA ARG A 91 -13.24 -6.28 13.42
C ARG A 91 -12.70 -6.62 12.05
N THR A 92 -12.92 -7.84 11.57
CA THR A 92 -12.46 -8.30 10.26
C THR A 92 -13.60 -8.76 9.37
N ALA A 93 -13.39 -8.71 8.06
CA ALA A 93 -14.26 -9.32 7.07
C ALA A 93 -13.45 -9.91 5.91
N ALA A 94 -13.85 -11.09 5.44
CA ALA A 94 -13.22 -11.76 4.29
C ALA A 94 -13.35 -10.97 2.98
N ARG A 95 -14.31 -10.05 2.92
CA ARG A 95 -14.56 -9.13 1.82
C ARG A 95 -15.09 -7.82 2.36
N LEU A 96 -14.68 -6.73 1.74
CA LEU A 96 -15.26 -5.42 1.92
C LEU A 96 -15.61 -4.89 0.53
N PRO A 97 -16.90 -4.84 0.14
CA PRO A 97 -17.29 -4.30 -1.16
C PRO A 97 -16.73 -2.89 -1.33
N PHE A 98 -16.19 -2.60 -2.52
CA PHE A 98 -15.69 -1.26 -2.82
C PHE A 98 -16.83 -0.25 -2.75
N ALA A 99 -16.65 0.76 -1.91
CA ALA A 99 -17.64 1.80 -1.69
C ALA A 99 -16.99 3.19 -1.85
N PRO A 100 -17.74 4.21 -2.29
CA PRO A 100 -17.25 5.57 -2.30
C PRO A 100 -16.86 5.99 -0.87
N ARG A 101 -15.62 6.38 -0.70
CA ARG A 101 -15.06 6.82 0.59
C ARG A 101 -15.01 8.34 0.67
N TRP A 102 -14.61 8.99 -0.42
CA TRP A 102 -14.56 10.45 -0.49
C TRP A 102 -14.74 10.93 -1.93
N SER A 103 -15.39 12.08 -2.12
CA SER A 103 -15.42 12.75 -3.42
C SER A 103 -15.60 14.25 -3.27
N ALA A 104 -15.10 15.00 -4.26
CA ALA A 104 -15.29 16.43 -4.35
C ALA A 104 -15.18 16.91 -5.80
N THR A 105 -15.73 18.09 -6.08
CA THR A 105 -15.42 18.84 -7.30
C THR A 105 -14.73 20.12 -6.88
N LEU A 106 -13.43 20.23 -7.16
CA LEU A 106 -12.58 21.33 -6.69
C LEU A 106 -11.41 21.59 -7.62
N HIS A 107 -10.75 22.75 -7.45
CA HIS A 107 -9.52 23.07 -8.15
C HIS A 107 -8.36 22.34 -7.46
N GLY A 108 -7.94 21.20 -8.01
CA GLY A 108 -6.97 20.36 -7.30
C GLY A 108 -6.87 18.94 -7.83
N GLY A 109 -6.37 18.03 -6.99
CA GLY A 109 -6.11 16.66 -7.39
C GLY A 109 -5.73 15.75 -6.22
N PHE A 110 -5.21 14.57 -6.55
CA PHE A 110 -4.60 13.63 -5.62
C PHE A 110 -3.07 13.67 -5.72
N ALA A 111 -2.45 13.54 -4.56
CA ALA A 111 -1.05 13.20 -4.37
C ALA A 111 -0.96 11.87 -3.64
N ARG A 112 0.18 11.18 -3.81
CA ARG A 112 0.38 9.84 -3.28
C ARG A 112 1.82 9.66 -2.83
N ALA A 113 2.00 8.95 -1.71
CA ALA A 113 3.27 8.37 -1.30
C ALA A 113 3.05 6.89 -1.03
N ALA A 114 3.95 6.01 -1.46
CA ALA A 114 3.81 4.58 -1.22
C ALA A 114 5.16 3.88 -1.19
N ALA A 115 5.22 2.78 -0.43
CA ALA A 115 6.37 1.90 -0.42
C ALA A 115 5.94 0.45 -0.14
N SER A 116 6.65 -0.49 -0.76
CA SER A 116 6.63 -1.90 -0.33
C SER A 116 7.39 -2.02 0.99
N ALA A 117 7.00 -2.97 1.83
CA ALA A 117 7.68 -3.25 3.10
C ALA A 117 8.54 -4.53 3.07
N VAL A 118 8.69 -5.13 1.89
CA VAL A 118 9.56 -6.29 1.66
C VAL A 118 10.69 -5.98 0.68
N VAL A 119 11.81 -6.68 0.84
CA VAL A 119 12.91 -6.71 -0.12
C VAL A 119 13.40 -8.13 -0.32
N CYS A 120 13.97 -8.40 -1.49
CA CYS A 120 14.59 -9.68 -1.81
C CYS A 120 15.87 -9.91 -1.00
N GLU A 121 15.90 -11.01 -0.26
CA GLU A 121 17.07 -11.53 0.46
C GLU A 121 17.86 -12.49 -0.42
N ALA A 122 17.19 -13.50 -0.99
CA ALA A 122 17.81 -14.47 -1.90
C ALA A 122 16.78 -15.09 -2.87
N PRO A 123 17.20 -15.49 -4.09
CA PRO A 123 16.41 -16.41 -4.91
C PRO A 123 16.12 -17.72 -4.17
N ALA A 124 14.86 -18.14 -4.15
CA ALA A 124 14.44 -19.41 -3.57
C ALA A 124 14.29 -20.52 -4.62
N VAL A 125 14.19 -20.15 -5.90
CA VAL A 125 14.11 -21.08 -7.04
C VAL A 125 15.23 -20.84 -8.05
N LYS A 126 15.42 -21.79 -8.97
CA LYS A 126 16.41 -21.69 -10.06
C LYS A 126 15.80 -20.99 -11.28
N GLY A 127 16.64 -20.29 -12.04
CA GLY A 127 16.24 -19.71 -13.32
C GLY A 127 15.65 -18.30 -13.23
N VAL A 128 15.60 -17.73 -12.02
CA VAL A 128 15.23 -16.33 -11.80
C VAL A 128 16.47 -15.45 -11.58
N PRO A 129 16.40 -14.14 -11.85
CA PRO A 129 17.51 -13.21 -11.60
C PRO A 129 17.96 -13.20 -10.14
N ALA A 130 19.20 -12.78 -9.88
CA ALA A 130 19.61 -12.45 -8.52
C ALA A 130 18.81 -11.24 -7.99
N CYS A 131 18.68 -11.10 -6.66
CA CYS A 131 17.90 -10.01 -6.05
C CYS A 131 18.25 -8.61 -6.57
N ALA A 132 19.53 -8.32 -6.85
CA ALA A 132 19.94 -7.03 -7.42
C ALA A 132 19.40 -6.83 -8.85
N GLY A 133 19.36 -7.89 -9.66
CA GLY A 133 18.78 -7.87 -11.00
C GLY A 133 17.26 -7.77 -10.97
N ALA A 134 16.61 -8.59 -10.16
CA ALA A 134 15.15 -8.57 -9.98
C ALA A 134 14.65 -7.18 -9.54
N ARG A 135 15.33 -6.55 -8.57
CA ARG A 135 15.04 -5.17 -8.12
C ARG A 135 15.15 -4.13 -9.25
N ARG A 136 16.04 -4.33 -10.22
CA ARG A 136 16.18 -3.47 -11.41
C ARG A 136 15.16 -3.79 -12.51
N GLY A 137 14.32 -4.80 -12.33
CA GLY A 137 13.38 -5.27 -13.33
C GLY A 137 13.98 -6.21 -14.38
N GLU A 138 15.16 -6.80 -14.11
CA GLU A 138 15.67 -7.88 -14.96
C GLU A 138 14.69 -9.07 -14.93
N GLY A 139 14.58 -9.78 -16.05
CA GLY A 139 13.67 -10.92 -16.16
C GLY A 139 12.20 -10.54 -16.32
N ALA A 140 11.82 -9.26 -16.41
CA ALA A 140 10.44 -8.82 -16.65
C ALA A 140 9.81 -9.29 -18.00
N ALA A 141 10.57 -10.00 -18.83
CA ALA A 141 10.04 -10.62 -20.03
C ALA A 141 9.17 -11.83 -19.67
N LYS A 142 7.97 -11.88 -20.24
CA LYS A 142 6.91 -12.87 -20.01
C LYS A 142 7.43 -14.32 -19.89
N GLY A 143 6.90 -15.08 -18.93
CA GLY A 143 7.11 -16.52 -18.81
C GLY A 143 7.63 -16.96 -17.43
N ARG A 144 8.05 -18.23 -17.33
CA ARG A 144 8.44 -18.89 -16.06
C ARG A 144 9.71 -18.33 -15.39
N THR A 145 10.34 -17.32 -15.97
CA THR A 145 11.57 -16.69 -15.45
C THR A 145 11.32 -15.27 -14.97
N ALA A 146 10.07 -14.80 -15.02
CA ALA A 146 9.71 -13.52 -14.46
C ALA A 146 9.85 -13.56 -12.94
N PRO A 147 10.42 -12.52 -12.31
CA PRO A 147 10.75 -12.55 -10.90
C PRO A 147 9.49 -12.36 -10.04
N ASN A 148 8.77 -13.43 -9.71
CA ASN A 148 7.57 -13.33 -8.87
C ASN A 148 7.90 -13.32 -7.39
N ASN A 149 6.99 -12.84 -6.55
CA ASN A 149 7.24 -12.73 -5.11
C ASN A 149 7.48 -14.11 -4.44
N GLY A 150 6.87 -15.18 -4.96
CA GLY A 150 7.04 -16.56 -4.51
C GLY A 150 8.35 -17.22 -4.93
N ASP A 151 9.11 -16.61 -5.85
CA ASP A 151 10.39 -17.14 -6.34
C ASP A 151 11.58 -16.75 -5.45
N TYR A 152 11.35 -15.94 -4.41
CA TYR A 152 12.37 -15.39 -3.54
C TYR A 152 12.05 -15.63 -2.06
N ALA A 153 13.11 -15.76 -1.26
CA ALA A 153 13.03 -15.46 0.16
C ALA A 153 13.02 -13.94 0.30
N LEU A 154 11.95 -13.42 0.90
CA LEU A 154 11.74 -11.99 1.11
C LEU A 154 11.95 -11.68 2.58
N THR A 155 12.59 -10.54 2.86
CA THR A 155 12.85 -10.03 4.21
C THR A 155 12.30 -8.63 4.36
N TYR A 156 12.36 -8.09 5.57
CA TYR A 156 11.86 -6.76 5.85
C TYR A 156 12.72 -5.69 5.20
N ALA A 157 12.04 -4.75 4.56
CA ALA A 157 12.61 -3.46 4.27
C ALA A 157 12.64 -2.66 5.57
N ASP A 158 13.82 -2.21 5.96
CA ASP A 158 14.01 -1.39 7.15
C ASP A 158 14.91 -0.22 6.79
N SER A 159 14.37 0.98 6.95
CA SER A 159 14.93 2.23 6.49
C SER A 159 15.42 3.11 7.64
N ASP A 160 15.23 2.70 8.88
CA ASP A 160 15.71 3.36 10.07
C ASP A 160 16.54 2.40 10.94
N ASP A 161 17.04 2.93 12.06
CA ASP A 161 17.83 2.17 13.04
C ASP A 161 17.07 2.04 14.38
N ASP A 162 15.73 2.19 14.38
CA ASP A 162 14.93 2.14 15.61
C ASP A 162 14.74 0.67 16.05
N PRO A 163 15.28 0.23 17.20
CA PRO A 163 15.14 -1.15 17.63
C PRO A 163 13.70 -1.55 18.00
N ASN A 164 12.76 -0.60 18.05
CA ASN A 164 11.34 -0.85 18.32
C ASN A 164 10.51 -1.06 17.05
N THR A 165 11.12 -0.90 15.87
CA THR A 165 10.54 -1.23 14.56
C THR A 165 11.21 -2.51 14.04
N TYR A 166 10.44 -3.44 13.48
CA TYR A 166 10.99 -4.61 12.76
C TYR A 166 10.99 -4.42 11.24
N ASN A 167 10.25 -3.41 10.76
CA ASN A 167 10.28 -2.94 9.39
C ASN A 167 9.92 -1.45 9.38
N SER A 168 10.45 -0.74 8.40
CA SER A 168 10.17 0.66 8.16
C SER A 168 10.48 1.01 6.71
N THR A 169 9.57 1.70 6.04
CA THR A 169 9.85 2.25 4.71
C THR A 169 9.32 3.65 4.57
N ARG A 170 9.98 4.42 3.71
CA ARG A 170 9.74 5.84 3.51
C ARG A 170 9.34 6.14 2.08
N ALA A 171 8.45 7.11 1.91
CA ALA A 171 8.12 7.67 0.62
C ALA A 171 7.74 9.14 0.73
N ARG A 172 8.02 9.90 -0.32
CA ARG A 172 7.74 11.32 -0.39
C ARG A 172 6.29 11.60 -0.80
N LEU A 173 5.60 12.44 -0.04
CA LEU A 173 4.36 13.08 -0.47
C LEU A 173 4.70 14.45 -1.07
N ASP A 174 4.63 14.56 -2.39
CA ASP A 174 4.82 15.82 -3.11
C ASP A 174 3.47 16.52 -3.32
N LEU A 175 3.41 17.83 -2.99
CA LEU A 175 2.24 18.68 -3.18
C LEU A 175 2.63 19.95 -3.95
N PRO A 176 1.74 20.52 -4.78
CA PRO A 176 1.94 21.85 -5.35
C PRO A 176 2.09 22.92 -4.26
N GLU A 177 2.83 23.98 -4.57
CA GLU A 177 2.94 25.13 -3.68
C GLU A 177 1.57 25.75 -3.41
N GLY A 178 1.29 26.11 -2.15
CA GLY A 178 0.00 26.69 -1.74
C GLY A 178 -1.16 25.70 -1.64
N ALA A 179 -0.96 24.41 -1.95
CA ALA A 179 -1.99 23.39 -1.87
C ALA A 179 -2.47 23.15 -0.43
N ARG A 180 -3.78 22.96 -0.26
CA ARG A 180 -4.45 22.65 1.01
C ARG A 180 -5.00 21.24 0.99
N ILE A 181 -4.71 20.46 2.03
CA ILE A 181 -5.24 19.10 2.16
C ILE A 181 -6.74 19.14 2.51
N ARG A 182 -7.54 18.49 1.66
CA ARG A 182 -8.98 18.35 1.82
C ARG A 182 -9.35 17.01 2.46
N TYR A 183 -8.59 15.97 2.16
CA TYR A 183 -8.78 14.62 2.69
C TYR A 183 -7.48 13.83 2.56
N ALA A 184 -7.15 12.95 3.50
CA ALA A 184 -6.06 12.00 3.35
C ALA A 184 -6.36 10.67 4.05
N ARG A 185 -5.98 9.57 3.40
CA ARG A 185 -6.16 8.21 3.94
C ARG A 185 -4.90 7.39 3.73
N LEU A 186 -4.48 6.71 4.79
CA LEU A 186 -3.39 5.75 4.77
C LEU A 186 -3.99 4.35 4.60
N TYR A 187 -3.45 3.58 3.66
CA TYR A 187 -3.74 2.18 3.43
C TYR A 187 -2.50 1.36 3.75
N TRP A 188 -2.65 0.22 4.42
CA TRP A 188 -1.58 -0.75 4.61
C TRP A 188 -2.14 -2.17 4.54
N GLY A 189 -1.29 -3.13 4.23
CA GLY A 189 -1.71 -4.51 4.10
C GLY A 189 -0.61 -5.39 3.53
N GLY A 190 -0.90 -6.68 3.45
CA GLY A 190 0.05 -7.68 2.96
C GLY A 190 -0.31 -9.10 3.36
N ASN A 191 0.62 -10.02 3.13
CA ASN A 191 0.50 -11.41 3.54
C ASN A 191 0.96 -11.58 4.99
N LEU A 192 0.09 -12.09 5.87
CA LEU A 192 0.39 -12.40 7.26
C LEU A 192 1.10 -13.74 7.44
N ARG A 193 1.18 -14.58 6.40
CA ARG A 193 1.69 -15.94 6.53
C ARG A 193 2.55 -16.36 5.34
N VAL A 194 3.83 -16.51 5.60
CA VAL A 194 4.87 -16.93 4.63
C VAL A 194 5.72 -18.01 5.31
N GLY A 195 6.99 -17.75 5.62
CA GLY A 195 7.79 -18.57 6.54
C GLY A 195 7.59 -18.13 8.00
N GLU A 196 7.33 -16.83 8.19
CA GLU A 196 6.81 -16.26 9.42
C GLU A 196 5.27 -16.22 9.42
N GLN A 197 4.66 -16.15 10.60
CA GLN A 197 3.25 -15.82 10.76
C GLN A 197 3.08 -14.63 11.70
N LYS A 198 2.45 -13.55 11.22
CA LYS A 198 2.10 -12.38 12.01
C LYS A 198 0.73 -12.55 12.68
N PRO A 199 0.57 -12.13 13.94
CA PRO A 199 -0.72 -12.20 14.62
C PRO A 199 -1.70 -11.17 14.03
N LEU A 200 -2.91 -11.63 13.70
CA LEU A 200 -3.99 -10.75 13.23
C LEU A 200 -4.40 -9.69 14.27
N ALA A 201 -4.17 -9.94 15.56
CA ALA A 201 -4.51 -9.00 16.62
C ALA A 201 -3.78 -7.65 16.49
N ASP A 202 -2.55 -7.66 15.93
CA ASP A 202 -1.71 -6.47 15.78
C ASP A 202 -1.92 -5.79 14.42
N ALA A 203 -2.67 -6.43 13.52
CA ALA A 203 -2.82 -6.02 12.12
C ALA A 203 -3.49 -4.65 11.92
N GLY A 204 -4.28 -4.21 12.90
CA GLY A 204 -5.04 -2.97 12.84
C GLY A 204 -4.25 -1.71 13.19
N THR A 205 -2.93 -1.79 13.37
CA THR A 205 -2.10 -0.65 13.79
C THR A 205 -0.76 -0.64 13.05
N VAL A 206 -0.27 0.57 12.77
CA VAL A 206 1.09 0.84 12.28
C VAL A 206 1.69 2.03 13.04
N LEU A 207 3.01 2.23 12.90
CA LEU A 207 3.68 3.45 13.34
C LEU A 207 3.91 4.38 12.15
N VAL A 208 3.65 5.67 12.32
CA VAL A 208 3.84 6.69 11.28
C VAL A 208 4.71 7.83 11.83
N ALA A 209 5.79 8.13 11.12
CA ALA A 209 6.59 9.33 11.30
C ALA A 209 6.34 10.29 10.14
N GLU A 210 5.94 11.51 10.49
CA GLU A 210 5.75 12.63 9.56
C GLU A 210 7.12 13.20 9.12
N PRO A 211 7.16 14.08 8.10
CA PRO A 211 8.41 14.72 7.68
C PRO A 211 9.16 15.39 8.85
N GLY A 212 10.31 14.82 9.22
CA GLY A 212 11.14 15.28 10.34
C GLY A 212 10.56 15.05 11.74
N GLY A 213 9.45 14.29 11.85
CA GLY A 213 8.78 13.99 13.12
C GLY A 213 9.20 12.64 13.72
N ALA A 214 8.69 12.37 14.92
CA ALA A 214 8.81 11.07 15.58
C ALA A 214 7.63 10.14 15.25
N TYR A 215 7.83 8.84 15.50
CA TYR A 215 6.77 7.85 15.34
C TYR A 215 5.59 8.11 16.25
N ARG A 216 4.38 7.98 15.69
CA ARG A 216 3.13 7.87 16.44
C ARG A 216 2.35 6.65 15.97
N LYS A 217 1.52 6.13 16.86
CA LYS A 217 0.61 5.03 16.54
C LYS A 217 -0.55 5.54 15.68
N VAL A 218 -0.81 4.88 14.55
CA VAL A 218 -2.02 5.04 13.74
C VAL A 218 -2.78 3.73 13.75
N SER A 219 -4.05 3.78 14.13
CA SER A 219 -4.93 2.61 14.18
C SER A 219 -5.99 2.71 13.08
N ALA A 220 -6.35 1.55 12.51
CA ALA A 220 -7.40 1.47 11.52
C ALA A 220 -8.73 1.98 12.09
N ASP A 221 -9.43 2.82 11.32
CA ASP A 221 -10.73 3.38 11.67
C ASP A 221 -11.88 2.61 10.99
N THR A 222 -11.57 1.59 10.20
CA THR A 222 -12.53 0.71 9.50
C THR A 222 -12.32 -0.76 9.86
N THR A 223 -13.31 -1.59 9.50
CA THR A 223 -13.15 -3.06 9.49
C THR A 223 -11.92 -3.43 8.65
N LEU A 224 -11.11 -4.38 9.14
CA LEU A 224 -9.99 -4.91 8.37
C LEU A 224 -10.48 -5.90 7.32
N GLY A 225 -9.95 -5.81 6.11
CA GLY A 225 -10.04 -6.90 5.15
C GLY A 225 -9.10 -8.02 5.58
N HIS A 226 -9.59 -9.24 5.78
CA HIS A 226 -8.76 -10.38 6.16
C HIS A 226 -9.28 -11.65 5.52
N ARG A 227 -8.47 -12.30 4.67
CA ARG A 227 -8.89 -13.52 3.97
C ARG A 227 -7.75 -14.51 3.82
N VAL A 228 -8.03 -15.75 4.23
CA VAL A 228 -7.15 -16.89 3.99
C VAL A 228 -7.62 -17.60 2.72
N ALA A 229 -6.86 -17.50 1.63
CA ALA A 229 -7.17 -18.16 0.36
C ALA A 229 -5.92 -18.29 -0.51
N GLY A 230 -5.89 -19.31 -1.37
CA GLY A 230 -4.81 -19.47 -2.36
C GLY A 230 -3.42 -19.72 -1.78
N GLY A 231 -3.30 -20.05 -0.48
CA GLY A 231 -2.03 -20.20 0.22
C GLY A 231 -1.62 -18.96 1.03
N ALA A 232 -2.18 -17.79 0.73
CA ALA A 232 -1.91 -16.54 1.45
C ALA A 232 -2.90 -16.30 2.59
N GLU A 233 -2.48 -15.47 3.56
CA GLU A 233 -3.33 -14.85 4.56
C GLU A 233 -3.32 -13.34 4.35
N ALA A 234 -4.19 -12.87 3.45
CA ALA A 234 -4.21 -11.49 2.97
C ALA A 234 -4.87 -10.54 3.97
N LEU A 235 -4.24 -9.40 4.21
CA LEU A 235 -4.72 -8.32 5.05
C LEU A 235 -4.83 -7.00 4.26
N HIS A 236 -5.88 -6.24 4.53
CA HIS A 236 -6.01 -4.83 4.17
C HIS A 236 -6.56 -4.01 5.36
N ALA A 237 -6.00 -2.84 5.58
CA ALA A 237 -6.37 -1.93 6.64
C ALA A 237 -6.22 -0.47 6.17
N SER A 238 -6.97 0.44 6.79
CA SER A 238 -6.87 1.86 6.48
C SER A 238 -7.32 2.77 7.63
N ALA A 239 -6.83 4.02 7.59
CA ALA A 239 -7.13 5.06 8.56
C ALA A 239 -7.22 6.44 7.90
N ASP A 240 -8.20 7.25 8.29
CA ASP A 240 -8.25 8.67 7.99
C ASP A 240 -7.09 9.37 8.73
N VAL A 241 -6.21 9.96 7.95
CA VAL A 241 -5.02 10.69 8.43
C VAL A 241 -5.08 12.15 7.96
N THR A 242 -6.27 12.66 7.65
CA THR A 242 -6.45 14.00 7.10
C THR A 242 -5.81 15.07 7.98
N ASP A 243 -6.07 15.04 9.29
CA ASP A 243 -5.53 16.05 10.21
C ASP A 243 -4.03 15.92 10.42
N LEU A 244 -3.52 14.69 10.35
CA LEU A 244 -2.09 14.40 10.38
C LEU A 244 -1.38 15.06 9.18
N VAL A 245 -1.86 14.78 7.96
CA VAL A 245 -1.27 15.34 6.74
C VAL A 245 -1.48 16.85 6.65
N ARG A 246 -2.60 17.39 7.17
CA ARG A 246 -2.81 18.85 7.26
C ARG A 246 -1.79 19.54 8.18
N ALA A 247 -1.48 18.93 9.31
CA ALA A 247 -0.55 19.50 10.28
C ALA A 247 0.90 19.49 9.75
N SER A 248 1.26 18.49 8.96
CA SER A 248 2.67 18.24 8.60
C SER A 248 3.03 18.54 7.16
N GLY A 249 2.08 18.46 6.24
CA GLY A 249 2.27 18.83 4.84
C GLY A 249 3.13 17.86 4.03
N PRO A 250 3.74 18.34 2.92
CA PRO A 250 4.53 17.52 2.03
C PRO A 250 5.90 17.15 2.63
N GLY A 251 6.49 16.06 2.16
CA GLY A 251 7.82 15.61 2.60
C GLY A 251 7.95 14.10 2.69
N GLU A 252 9.01 13.63 3.35
CA GLU A 252 9.25 12.20 3.59
C GLU A 252 8.34 11.67 4.71
N TRP A 253 7.48 10.71 4.38
CA TRP A 253 6.67 9.98 5.35
C TRP A 253 7.26 8.60 5.57
N THR A 254 7.42 8.17 6.82
CA THR A 254 7.89 6.83 7.15
C THR A 254 6.78 6.05 7.83
N VAL A 255 6.53 4.83 7.38
CA VAL A 255 5.57 3.90 8.00
C VAL A 255 6.31 2.65 8.40
N ALA A 256 6.09 2.22 9.63
CA ALA A 256 6.79 1.11 10.28
C ALA A 256 5.81 0.19 11.01
N GLN A 257 6.31 -0.96 11.46
CA GLN A 257 5.51 -2.01 12.11
C GLN A 257 4.35 -2.49 11.22
N LEU A 258 4.58 -2.56 9.90
CA LEU A 258 3.60 -3.14 8.99
C LEU A 258 3.43 -4.63 9.31
N PRO A 259 2.21 -5.10 9.57
CA PRO A 259 1.92 -6.48 9.93
C PRO A 259 2.02 -7.37 8.68
N ILE A 260 3.25 -7.71 8.29
CA ILE A 260 3.54 -8.55 7.13
C ILE A 260 4.54 -9.64 7.51
N ALA A 261 4.40 -10.82 6.94
CA ALA A 261 5.31 -11.93 7.16
C ALA A 261 6.45 -11.94 6.14
N LYS A 262 7.63 -12.33 6.61
CA LYS A 262 8.81 -12.57 5.77
C LYS A 262 9.09 -14.07 5.62
N GLY A 263 10.11 -14.40 4.83
CA GLY A 263 10.54 -15.75 4.52
C GLY A 263 10.17 -16.14 3.09
N HIS A 264 9.95 -17.44 2.88
CA HIS A 264 9.63 -18.00 1.57
C HIS A 264 8.39 -18.90 1.67
N SER A 265 7.46 -18.71 0.74
CA SER A 265 6.32 -19.59 0.47
C SER A 265 5.97 -19.48 -1.02
N ALA A 266 5.17 -20.41 -1.53
CA ALA A 266 4.74 -20.38 -2.93
C ALA A 266 3.95 -19.12 -3.33
N THR A 267 3.31 -18.46 -2.36
CA THR A 267 2.56 -17.20 -2.57
C THR A 267 3.37 -15.95 -2.20
N GLY A 268 4.65 -16.12 -1.85
CA GLY A 268 5.55 -15.04 -1.46
C GLY A 268 5.15 -14.23 -0.22
N GLY A 269 6.07 -13.36 0.20
CA GLY A 269 5.80 -12.30 1.17
C GLY A 269 5.60 -10.99 0.45
N TRP A 270 4.45 -10.36 0.63
CA TRP A 270 4.12 -9.13 -0.08
C TRP A 270 3.36 -8.20 0.85
N GLY A 271 3.42 -6.91 0.54
CA GLY A 271 2.74 -5.89 1.33
C GLY A 271 3.49 -4.58 1.38
N GLY A 272 2.77 -3.56 1.83
CA GLY A 272 3.24 -2.19 1.79
C GLY A 272 2.16 -1.23 2.28
N TRP A 273 2.42 0.04 2.05
CA TRP A 273 1.50 1.12 2.39
C TRP A 273 1.39 2.15 1.28
N THR A 274 0.25 2.82 1.23
CA THR A 274 -0.02 3.94 0.35
C THR A 274 -0.76 5.02 1.12
N LEU A 275 -0.18 6.22 1.18
CA LEU A 275 -0.85 7.45 1.60
C LEU A 275 -1.45 8.12 0.37
N VAL A 276 -2.77 8.35 0.35
CA VAL A 276 -3.45 9.12 -0.69
C VAL A 276 -4.00 10.41 -0.08
N ALA A 277 -3.65 11.55 -0.65
CA ALA A 277 -4.07 12.87 -0.19
C ALA A 277 -4.76 13.65 -1.30
N ALA A 278 -6.03 14.03 -1.10
CA ALA A 278 -6.72 15.00 -1.93
C ALA A 278 -6.36 16.41 -1.50
N TRP A 279 -5.94 17.24 -2.45
CA TRP A 279 -5.51 18.60 -2.23
C TRP A 279 -6.29 19.57 -3.12
N GLU A 280 -6.43 20.80 -2.65
CA GLU A 280 -7.01 21.93 -3.38
C GLU A 280 -6.00 23.06 -3.49
N GLU A 281 -5.85 23.60 -4.69
CA GLU A 281 -5.07 24.80 -4.97
C GLU A 281 -5.87 25.64 -5.98
N PRO A 282 -6.23 26.90 -5.67
CA PRO A 282 -7.11 27.71 -6.52
C PRO A 282 -6.67 27.87 -7.99
N GLY A 283 -5.38 27.84 -8.30
CA GLY A 283 -4.82 27.92 -9.65
C GLY A 283 -4.85 26.60 -10.43
N ALA A 284 -5.11 25.46 -9.78
CA ALA A 284 -5.18 24.17 -10.43
C ALA A 284 -6.45 24.01 -11.29
N PRO A 285 -6.49 23.09 -12.27
CA PRO A 285 -7.71 22.79 -13.02
C PRO A 285 -8.85 22.33 -12.11
N LEU A 286 -10.08 22.68 -12.47
CA LEU A 286 -11.28 22.14 -11.83
C LEU A 286 -11.38 20.66 -12.17
N ARG A 287 -11.45 19.80 -11.16
CA ARG A 287 -11.54 18.36 -11.34
C ARG A 287 -12.66 17.75 -10.52
N ARG A 288 -13.20 16.63 -11.00
CA ARG A 288 -13.96 15.68 -10.20
C ARG A 288 -12.97 14.70 -9.59
N LEU A 289 -12.88 14.70 -8.27
CA LEU A 289 -12.05 13.79 -7.50
C LEU A 289 -12.95 12.79 -6.81
N ALA A 290 -12.59 11.52 -6.83
CA ALA A 290 -13.27 10.53 -6.03
C ALA A 290 -12.36 9.34 -5.71
N LEU A 291 -12.61 8.74 -4.56
CA LEU A 291 -11.80 7.68 -3.95
C LEU A 291 -12.74 6.63 -3.37
N TRP A 292 -12.48 5.37 -3.72
CA TRP A 292 -13.17 4.18 -3.23
C TRP A 292 -12.15 3.31 -2.53
N ASP A 293 -12.59 2.68 -1.45
CA ASP A 293 -11.81 1.66 -0.78
C ASP A 293 -12.69 0.44 -0.47
N GLY A 294 -12.02 -0.67 -0.22
CA GLY A 294 -12.62 -1.97 0.02
C GLY A 294 -11.54 -3.04 0.17
N PHE A 295 -11.94 -4.29 0.06
CA PHE A 295 -11.07 -5.44 0.07
C PHE A 295 -11.71 -6.56 -0.72
N GLU A 296 -11.23 -6.73 -1.94
CA GLU A 296 -11.71 -7.76 -2.87
C GLU A 296 -10.52 -8.53 -3.44
N SER A 297 -10.72 -9.82 -3.68
CA SER A 297 -9.76 -10.66 -4.38
C SER A 297 -10.28 -10.99 -5.76
N LEU A 298 -9.48 -10.79 -6.80
CA LEU A 298 -9.76 -11.30 -8.12
C LEU A 298 -9.00 -12.62 -8.29
N HIS A 299 -9.71 -13.73 -8.40
CA HIS A 299 -9.08 -15.06 -8.39
C HIS A 299 -9.52 -15.91 -9.58
N VAL A 300 -8.55 -16.61 -10.17
CA VAL A 300 -8.74 -17.45 -11.37
C VAL A 300 -9.81 -18.53 -11.18
N GLY A 301 -9.86 -19.10 -9.97
CA GLY A 301 -10.80 -20.18 -9.60
C GLY A 301 -12.24 -19.72 -9.35
N ASP A 302 -12.49 -18.41 -9.27
CA ASP A 302 -13.82 -17.87 -8.97
C ASP A 302 -14.31 -17.03 -10.15
N ARG A 303 -15.12 -17.63 -11.03
CA ARG A 303 -15.56 -17.01 -12.29
C ARG A 303 -16.41 -15.75 -12.08
N ASP A 304 -17.15 -15.69 -10.99
CA ASP A 304 -18.00 -14.54 -10.67
C ASP A 304 -17.19 -13.36 -10.09
N ARG A 305 -15.92 -13.60 -9.74
CA ARG A 305 -15.02 -12.62 -9.11
C ARG A 305 -13.75 -12.38 -9.92
N ARG A 306 -13.83 -12.46 -11.24
CA ARG A 306 -12.73 -12.09 -12.15
C ARG A 306 -12.66 -10.60 -12.47
N THR A 307 -13.69 -9.83 -12.11
CA THR A 307 -13.75 -8.40 -12.39
C THR A 307 -14.36 -7.64 -11.22
N LEU A 308 -13.64 -6.62 -10.73
CA LEU A 308 -14.18 -5.56 -9.90
C LEU A 308 -14.65 -4.42 -10.80
N ARG A 309 -15.87 -3.93 -10.56
CA ARG A 309 -16.44 -2.76 -11.24
C ARG A 309 -16.67 -1.63 -10.25
N VAL A 310 -16.22 -0.43 -10.61
CA VAL A 310 -16.48 0.81 -9.86
C VAL A 310 -17.04 1.88 -10.80
N ASP A 311 -18.09 2.55 -10.36
CA ASP A 311 -18.76 3.61 -11.11
C ASP A 311 -18.56 4.99 -10.45
N LEU A 312 -18.22 5.99 -11.26
CA LEU A 312 -18.29 7.43 -10.96
C LEU A 312 -19.51 8.01 -11.66
N PRO A 313 -20.67 8.08 -11.00
CA PRO A 313 -21.81 8.79 -11.57
C PRO A 313 -21.57 10.31 -11.58
N GLY A 314 -22.21 11.01 -12.53
CA GLY A 314 -22.33 12.48 -12.50
C GLY A 314 -21.08 13.27 -12.91
N HIS A 315 -20.08 12.63 -13.52
CA HIS A 315 -18.91 13.31 -14.07
C HIS A 315 -19.20 13.89 -15.46
N HIS A 316 -18.94 15.19 -15.70
CA HIS A 316 -19.01 15.76 -17.06
C HIS A 316 -17.59 15.95 -17.61
N VAL A 317 -17.30 15.19 -18.66
CA VAL A 317 -16.00 15.23 -19.32
C VAL A 317 -16.00 16.37 -20.36
N PRO A 318 -15.21 17.44 -20.18
CA PRO A 318 -15.06 18.47 -21.21
C PRO A 318 -14.28 17.97 -22.43
N ALA A 319 -14.36 18.72 -23.53
CA ALA A 319 -13.50 18.47 -24.69
C ALA A 319 -12.02 18.64 -24.31
N GLY A 320 -11.19 17.65 -24.67
CA GLY A 320 -9.76 17.67 -24.35
C GLY A 320 -9.42 17.41 -22.88
N ALA A 321 -10.35 16.88 -22.08
CA ALA A 321 -10.13 16.59 -20.66
C ALA A 321 -8.90 15.71 -20.40
N SER A 322 -8.18 16.04 -19.33
CA SER A 322 -7.16 15.19 -18.74
C SER A 322 -7.69 14.48 -17.49
N GLY A 323 -6.98 13.45 -17.06
CA GLY A 323 -7.29 12.76 -15.83
C GLY A 323 -6.31 11.66 -15.50
N ARG A 324 -6.30 11.27 -14.23
CA ARG A 324 -5.45 10.20 -13.70
C ARG A 324 -6.27 9.30 -12.78
N MET A 325 -5.85 8.05 -12.69
CA MET A 325 -6.42 7.08 -11.78
C MET A 325 -5.31 6.41 -11.00
N GLY A 326 -5.46 6.24 -9.70
CA GLY A 326 -4.57 5.40 -8.90
C GLY A 326 -5.23 4.11 -8.46
N ILE A 327 -4.39 3.09 -8.27
CA ILE A 327 -4.76 1.78 -7.73
C ILE A 327 -3.86 1.44 -6.54
N VAL A 328 -4.41 0.72 -5.56
CA VAL A 328 -3.66 0.04 -4.51
C VAL A 328 -4.04 -1.44 -4.57
N ALA A 329 -3.07 -2.26 -4.92
CA ALA A 329 -3.24 -3.69 -5.05
C ALA A 329 -2.08 -4.46 -4.40
N TYR A 330 -2.36 -5.70 -4.03
CA TYR A 330 -1.43 -6.60 -3.36
C TYR A 330 -1.39 -7.94 -4.09
N ASP A 331 -0.24 -8.61 -4.01
CA ASP A 331 0.08 -9.87 -4.67
C ASP A 331 -0.01 -9.79 -6.20
N GLY A 332 0.38 -8.65 -6.80
CA GLY A 332 0.52 -8.54 -8.25
C GLY A 332 1.80 -9.19 -8.72
N ASP A 333 1.71 -10.22 -9.56
CA ASP A 333 2.87 -10.99 -10.02
C ASP A 333 3.38 -10.49 -11.38
N ARG A 334 4.70 -10.33 -11.49
CA ARG A 334 5.30 -9.83 -12.72
C ARG A 334 5.29 -10.87 -13.83
N GLY A 335 4.87 -10.48 -15.04
CA GLY A 335 4.95 -11.35 -16.21
C GLY A 335 3.90 -12.47 -16.21
N VAL A 336 2.88 -12.36 -15.36
CA VAL A 336 1.71 -13.24 -15.32
C VAL A 336 0.56 -12.53 -16.01
N ASP A 337 0.58 -12.55 -17.35
CA ASP A 337 -0.48 -11.88 -18.12
C ASP A 337 -1.88 -12.37 -17.72
N GLY A 338 -2.85 -11.46 -17.67
CA GLY A 338 -4.26 -11.79 -17.52
C GLY A 338 -5.03 -10.81 -16.65
N ASP A 339 -4.34 -9.90 -15.99
CA ASP A 339 -4.93 -8.75 -15.34
C ASP A 339 -4.93 -7.51 -16.26
N ALA A 340 -5.93 -6.66 -16.09
CA ALA A 340 -6.11 -5.46 -16.88
C ALA A 340 -7.01 -4.46 -16.18
N VAL A 341 -6.80 -3.18 -16.47
CA VAL A 341 -7.73 -2.11 -16.10
C VAL A 341 -8.30 -1.51 -17.38
N THR A 342 -9.63 -1.46 -17.47
CA THR A 342 -10.32 -0.79 -18.58
C THR A 342 -11.23 0.30 -18.03
N VAL A 343 -11.31 1.41 -18.76
CA VAL A 343 -12.17 2.55 -18.42
C VAL A 343 -13.06 2.88 -19.58
N ARG A 344 -14.34 3.12 -19.29
CA ARG A 344 -15.31 3.64 -20.25
C ARG A 344 -15.96 4.92 -19.72
N THR A 345 -16.21 5.85 -20.61
CA THR A 345 -16.98 7.07 -20.34
C THR A 345 -18.37 6.91 -20.93
N GLY A 346 -19.42 6.97 -20.11
CA GLY A 346 -20.79 6.67 -20.54
C GLY A 346 -20.90 5.33 -21.28
N GLU A 347 -21.54 5.34 -22.46
CA GLU A 347 -21.72 4.16 -23.33
C GLU A 347 -20.57 3.93 -24.32
N ALA A 348 -19.45 4.64 -24.19
CA ALA A 348 -18.30 4.44 -25.07
C ALA A 348 -17.68 3.05 -24.90
N LYS A 349 -16.95 2.59 -25.92
CA LYS A 349 -16.16 1.37 -25.83
C LYS A 349 -15.13 1.48 -24.69
N PRO A 350 -14.98 0.43 -23.86
CA PRO A 350 -13.92 0.40 -22.86
C PRO A 350 -12.54 0.56 -23.49
N VAL A 351 -11.70 1.37 -22.86
CA VAL A 351 -10.33 1.63 -23.25
C VAL A 351 -9.42 0.98 -22.22
N PRO A 352 -8.54 0.05 -22.62
CA PRO A 352 -7.54 -0.49 -21.71
C PRO A 352 -6.52 0.59 -21.33
N LEU A 353 -6.14 0.62 -20.05
CA LEU A 353 -5.11 1.50 -19.52
C LEU A 353 -3.72 0.82 -19.58
N GLY A 354 -2.69 1.58 -19.20
CA GLY A 354 -1.30 1.12 -19.25
C GLY A 354 -0.69 1.17 -20.65
N GLY A 355 0.16 0.19 -20.96
CA GLY A 355 0.91 0.08 -22.22
C GLY A 355 2.33 0.65 -22.17
N GLY A 356 2.78 1.07 -20.99
CA GLY A 356 4.17 1.49 -20.74
C GLY A 356 5.03 0.36 -20.17
N ALA A 357 6.34 0.60 -20.02
CA ALA A 357 7.27 -0.40 -19.49
C ALA A 357 6.99 -0.79 -18.03
N ALA A 358 6.52 0.16 -17.21
CA ALA A 358 6.13 -0.14 -15.83
C ALA A 358 4.77 -0.84 -15.75
N ASN A 359 3.79 -0.45 -16.60
CA ASN A 359 2.42 -0.98 -16.55
C ASN A 359 1.99 -1.53 -17.92
N PRO A 360 2.45 -2.71 -18.34
CA PRO A 360 1.95 -3.39 -19.54
C PRO A 360 0.43 -3.60 -19.47
N THR A 361 -0.27 -3.49 -20.61
CA THR A 361 -1.75 -3.50 -20.64
C THR A 361 -2.40 -4.81 -20.18
N ALA A 362 -1.68 -5.93 -20.27
CA ALA A 362 -2.19 -7.26 -19.91
C ALA A 362 -1.51 -7.85 -18.66
N ASP A 363 -0.68 -7.06 -17.98
CA ASP A 363 0.14 -7.40 -16.81
C ASP A 363 0.33 -6.10 -16.03
N LEU A 364 -0.77 -5.48 -15.62
CA LEU A 364 -0.79 -4.12 -15.06
C LEU A 364 -0.43 -4.13 -13.57
N LEU A 365 -0.92 -5.15 -12.85
CA LEU A 365 -0.69 -5.40 -11.43
C LEU A 365 0.54 -6.30 -11.29
N ASN A 366 1.72 -5.73 -11.51
CA ASN A 366 2.95 -6.46 -11.80
C ASN A 366 4.12 -6.11 -10.85
N SER A 367 3.78 -5.80 -9.60
CA SER A 367 4.70 -5.36 -8.57
C SER A 367 5.40 -4.05 -8.91
N THR A 368 4.63 -2.98 -9.16
CA THR A 368 5.20 -1.64 -9.39
C THR A 368 4.57 -0.52 -8.56
N ILE A 369 5.37 0.51 -8.33
CA ILE A 369 4.89 1.81 -7.85
C ILE A 369 5.32 2.86 -8.87
N SER A 370 4.44 3.14 -9.82
CA SER A 370 4.73 4.02 -10.95
C SER A 370 3.79 5.22 -11.05
N ASP A 371 4.30 6.31 -11.61
CA ASP A 371 3.50 7.51 -11.92
C ASP A 371 3.45 7.71 -13.45
N ASN A 372 2.75 6.82 -14.15
CA ASN A 372 2.68 6.80 -15.62
C ASN A 372 1.75 7.87 -16.23
N SER A 373 1.57 9.02 -15.57
CA SER A 373 0.68 10.08 -16.05
C SER A 373 1.21 10.87 -17.27
N THR A 374 2.41 10.57 -17.72
CA THR A 374 3.02 11.13 -18.93
C THR A 374 3.86 10.05 -19.61
N SER A 375 3.61 9.78 -20.91
CA SER A 375 4.43 8.88 -21.73
C SER A 375 5.93 9.19 -21.53
N GLY A 376 6.66 8.25 -20.93
CA GLY A 376 8.11 8.36 -20.70
C GLY A 376 8.55 8.67 -19.26
N THR A 377 7.65 8.64 -18.27
CA THR A 377 8.05 8.82 -16.86
C THR A 377 8.73 7.57 -16.29
N LYS A 378 9.88 7.77 -15.64
CA LYS A 378 10.59 6.77 -14.85
C LYS A 378 9.71 6.37 -13.66
N SER A 379 9.95 5.17 -13.10
CA SER A 379 9.48 4.79 -11.75
C SER A 379 9.52 6.00 -10.81
N SER A 380 8.52 6.15 -9.96
CA SER A 380 8.47 7.18 -8.92
C SER A 380 9.85 7.34 -8.27
N ARG A 381 10.35 8.57 -8.16
CA ARG A 381 11.78 8.86 -7.89
C ARG A 381 12.30 8.04 -6.70
N GLY A 382 13.24 7.13 -6.97
CA GLY A 382 13.91 6.33 -5.94
C GLY A 382 13.26 4.99 -5.61
N ILE A 383 12.08 4.67 -6.15
CA ILE A 383 11.45 3.36 -5.93
C ILE A 383 12.00 2.32 -6.92
N PRO A 384 12.44 1.14 -6.44
CA PRO A 384 12.88 0.07 -7.31
C PRO A 384 11.80 -0.30 -8.35
N PRO A 385 12.19 -0.57 -9.61
CA PRO A 385 11.27 -1.05 -10.63
C PRO A 385 10.52 -2.36 -10.30
N HIS A 386 10.79 -3.03 -9.18
CA HIS A 386 10.09 -4.22 -8.73
C HIS A 386 9.91 -4.18 -7.21
N THR A 387 8.67 -4.27 -6.75
CA THR A 387 8.28 -4.14 -5.34
C THR A 387 7.90 -5.46 -4.67
N PHE A 388 8.00 -6.58 -5.40
CA PHE A 388 7.73 -7.94 -4.92
C PHE A 388 6.34 -8.07 -4.27
N GLY A 389 5.30 -7.80 -5.07
CA GLY A 389 3.89 -8.06 -4.77
C GLY A 389 3.09 -6.87 -4.23
N TYR A 390 3.60 -5.63 -4.36
CA TYR A 390 2.85 -4.45 -3.93
C TYR A 390 2.72 -3.43 -5.05
N ASP A 391 1.48 -3.14 -5.44
CA ASP A 391 1.17 -2.26 -6.56
C ASP A 391 0.53 -0.98 -6.07
N SER A 392 1.12 0.15 -6.48
CA SER A 392 0.53 1.45 -6.26
C SER A 392 0.80 2.36 -7.44
N ASP A 393 0.10 2.11 -8.54
CA ASP A 393 0.30 2.81 -9.80
C ASP A 393 -0.67 3.94 -10.02
N VAL A 394 -0.20 4.95 -10.77
CA VAL A 394 -1.01 6.03 -11.33
C VAL A 394 -1.04 5.90 -12.85
N LEU A 395 -2.25 5.75 -13.39
CA LEU A 395 -2.57 5.51 -14.78
C LEU A 395 -3.17 6.77 -15.42
N ASP A 396 -2.84 7.01 -16.68
CA ASP A 396 -3.39 8.10 -17.49
C ASP A 396 -4.78 7.75 -18.03
N LEU A 397 -5.76 8.61 -17.77
CA LEU A 397 -7.14 8.43 -18.24
C LEU A 397 -7.43 9.13 -19.57
N ARG A 398 -6.54 10.00 -20.10
CA ARG A 398 -6.82 10.85 -21.28
C ARG A 398 -7.42 10.08 -22.45
N LYS A 399 -6.91 8.88 -22.74
CA LYS A 399 -7.40 8.04 -23.84
C LYS A 399 -8.78 7.44 -23.60
N ALA A 400 -9.26 7.36 -22.36
CA ALA A 400 -10.56 6.82 -21.98
C ALA A 400 -11.65 7.90 -21.84
N LEU A 401 -11.26 9.16 -21.60
CA LEU A 401 -12.17 10.30 -21.45
C LEU A 401 -12.83 10.65 -22.78
N ARG A 402 -14.16 10.75 -22.79
CA ARG A 402 -14.95 11.12 -23.99
C ARG A 402 -15.79 12.37 -23.72
N PRO A 403 -15.69 13.41 -24.56
CA PRO A 403 -16.42 14.65 -24.34
C PRO A 403 -17.93 14.43 -24.26
N GLY A 404 -18.59 15.12 -23.32
CA GLY A 404 -20.05 15.06 -23.14
C GLY A 404 -20.57 13.77 -22.52
N GLY A 405 -19.70 12.81 -22.21
CA GLY A 405 -20.09 11.60 -21.48
C GLY A 405 -20.41 11.90 -20.02
N THR A 406 -21.42 11.23 -19.48
CA THR A 406 -21.84 11.31 -18.09
C THR A 406 -21.35 10.09 -17.33
N GLY A 407 -20.37 10.30 -16.47
CA GLY A 407 -19.81 9.27 -15.61
C GLY A 407 -18.69 8.42 -16.23
N LEU A 408 -17.95 7.76 -15.34
CA LEU A 408 -16.86 6.84 -15.68
C LEU A 408 -17.12 5.49 -15.02
N ARG A 409 -16.82 4.43 -15.74
CA ARG A 409 -16.80 3.08 -15.19
C ARG A 409 -15.44 2.47 -15.37
N VAL A 410 -14.90 1.98 -14.28
CA VAL A 410 -13.62 1.28 -14.20
C VAL A 410 -13.92 -0.20 -13.98
N ASP A 411 -13.36 -1.04 -14.84
CA ASP A 411 -13.32 -2.48 -14.65
C ASP A 411 -11.86 -2.90 -14.43
N VAL A 412 -11.57 -3.45 -13.25
CA VAL A 412 -10.29 -4.12 -12.93
C VAL A 412 -10.54 -5.61 -13.03
N SER A 413 -9.80 -6.32 -13.88
CA SER A 413 -9.97 -7.76 -14.07
C SER A 413 -8.69 -8.52 -13.83
N ALA A 414 -8.80 -9.78 -13.39
CA ALA A 414 -7.71 -10.74 -13.34
C ALA A 414 -8.19 -12.13 -13.79
N GLN A 415 -7.48 -12.72 -14.75
CA GLN A 415 -7.86 -14.01 -15.35
C GLN A 415 -6.86 -15.13 -15.04
N ARG A 416 -5.62 -14.79 -14.74
CA ARG A 416 -4.52 -15.74 -14.52
C ARG A 416 -3.70 -15.42 -13.28
N ASP A 417 -3.69 -14.16 -12.86
CA ASP A 417 -3.12 -13.71 -11.61
C ASP A 417 -4.20 -13.63 -10.50
N ALA A 418 -3.78 -13.82 -9.25
CA ALA A 418 -4.61 -13.70 -8.07
C ALA A 418 -4.30 -12.40 -7.34
N VAL A 419 -5.06 -11.35 -7.62
CA VAL A 419 -4.76 -10.00 -7.11
C VAL A 419 -5.75 -9.57 -6.04
N TRP A 420 -5.25 -8.88 -5.02
CA TRP A 420 -6.05 -8.29 -3.95
C TRP A 420 -6.13 -6.78 -4.13
N LEU A 421 -7.32 -6.20 -4.03
CA LEU A 421 -7.55 -4.77 -4.26
C LEU A 421 -7.95 -4.09 -2.95
N GLY A 422 -7.30 -2.96 -2.64
CA GLY A 422 -7.56 -2.17 -1.42
C GLY A 422 -8.19 -0.81 -1.69
N ALA A 423 -7.74 -0.09 -2.72
CA ALA A 423 -8.24 1.24 -3.02
C ALA A 423 -8.12 1.60 -4.50
N LEU A 424 -9.02 2.48 -4.95
CA LEU A 424 -9.01 3.11 -6.27
C LEU A 424 -9.33 4.60 -6.09
N TRP A 425 -8.68 5.46 -6.84
CA TRP A 425 -9.05 6.88 -6.90
C TRP A 425 -8.94 7.40 -8.32
N ALA A 426 -9.73 8.40 -8.66
CA ALA A 426 -9.69 9.04 -9.96
C ALA A 426 -9.85 10.55 -9.82
N GLU A 427 -9.10 11.28 -10.63
CA GLU A 427 -9.24 12.71 -10.86
C GLU A 427 -9.40 12.96 -12.35
N THR A 428 -10.38 13.77 -12.70
CA THR A 428 -10.66 14.07 -14.11
C THR A 428 -11.11 15.51 -14.24
N ASP A 429 -10.62 16.20 -15.26
CA ASP A 429 -11.00 17.59 -15.53
C ASP A 429 -12.51 17.69 -15.69
N GLU A 430 -13.09 18.73 -15.08
CA GLU A 430 -14.54 18.92 -14.95
C GLU A 430 -14.88 20.36 -15.36
N VAL A 431 -16.08 20.55 -15.88
CA VAL A 431 -16.63 21.88 -16.13
C VAL A 431 -17.82 22.11 -15.23
N ARG A 432 -17.98 23.33 -14.71
CA ARG A 432 -19.22 23.66 -14.00
C ARG A 432 -20.38 23.47 -14.98
N ALA A 433 -21.37 22.67 -14.58
CA ALA A 433 -22.64 22.63 -15.29
C ALA A 433 -23.14 24.08 -15.40
N GLY A 434 -23.19 24.61 -16.63
CA GLY A 434 -23.73 25.95 -16.84
C GLY A 434 -25.14 25.98 -16.26
N ARG A 435 -25.48 27.06 -15.53
CA ARG A 435 -26.89 27.38 -15.31
C ARG A 435 -27.50 27.47 -16.70
N GLY A 436 -28.26 26.45 -17.10
CA GLY A 436 -28.91 26.42 -18.39
C GLY A 436 -29.70 27.70 -18.54
N GLY A 437 -29.27 28.55 -19.47
CA GLY A 437 -30.15 29.58 -19.99
C GLY A 437 -31.36 28.84 -20.53
N ALA A 438 -32.51 29.08 -19.90
CA ALA A 438 -33.79 28.82 -20.53
C ALA A 438 -33.81 29.63 -21.83
N GLY A 439 -33.34 29.03 -22.91
CA GLY A 439 -33.54 29.52 -24.26
C GLY A 439 -35.03 29.46 -24.51
N GLY A 440 -35.68 30.62 -24.39
CA GLY A 440 -37.09 30.78 -24.66
C GLY A 440 -37.42 30.17 -26.02
N GLY A 441 -38.32 29.18 -26.00
CA GLY A 441 -39.01 28.71 -27.18
C GLY A 441 -39.85 29.84 -27.75
N GLY A 442 -39.23 30.68 -28.58
CA GLY A 442 -39.92 31.59 -29.47
C GLY A 442 -40.50 30.77 -30.61
N THR A 443 -41.75 30.35 -30.46
CA THR A 443 -42.61 29.87 -31.54
C THR A 443 -42.53 30.82 -32.73
N ARG A 444 -41.97 30.36 -33.83
CA ARG A 444 -42.00 31.04 -35.13
C ARG A 444 -43.40 30.86 -35.70
N ALA A 445 -44.32 31.76 -35.34
CA ALA A 445 -45.61 31.88 -36.01
C ALA A 445 -45.35 32.40 -37.43
N GLY A 446 -45.77 31.61 -38.42
CA GLY A 446 -45.80 32.03 -39.82
C GLY A 446 -46.82 33.14 -39.99
N ALA A 447 -46.39 34.26 -40.55
CA ALA A 447 -47.28 35.29 -41.06
C ALA A 447 -47.55 34.98 -42.53
N GLU A 448 -48.73 34.45 -42.81
CA GLU A 448 -49.39 34.50 -44.11
C GLU A 448 -49.68 35.98 -44.44
N THR A 449 -49.01 36.52 -45.46
CA THR A 449 -49.44 37.76 -46.11
C THR A 449 -50.45 37.43 -47.20
N ALA A 450 -51.74 37.44 -46.84
CA ALA A 450 -52.82 37.65 -47.80
C ALA A 450 -53.14 39.15 -47.84
N GLY A 451 -52.83 39.79 -48.96
CA GLY A 451 -53.21 41.17 -49.25
C GLY A 451 -53.61 41.29 -50.71
N ARG A 452 -54.92 41.37 -50.97
CA ARG A 452 -55.53 41.71 -52.26
C ARG A 452 -56.42 42.94 -52.03
N ARG A 453 -56.46 43.81 -53.05
CA ARG A 453 -57.22 45.07 -53.25
C ARG A 453 -56.37 46.32 -52.95
N ASP A 454 -56.23 47.30 -53.84
CA ASP A 454 -56.97 47.67 -55.06
C ASP A 454 -56.04 48.02 -56.23
#